data_AF-W6QWM2-F1
#
_entry.id   AF-W6QWM2-F1
#
_cell.length_a   1.000
_cell.length_b   1.000
_cell.length_c   1.000
_cell.angle_alpha   90.00
_cell.angle_beta   90.00
_cell.angle_gamma   90.00
#
_symmetry.space_group_name_H-M   'P 1'
#
loop_
_entity.id
_entity.type
_entity.pdbx_description
1 polymer ?
#
loop_
_entity_poly.entity_id
_entity_poly.type
_entity_poly.pdbx_seq_one_letter_code
_entity_poly.pdbx_strand_id
1 'polypeptide(L)'
;MLPLLPKASLNLTYIIYVIGVITIIYASFSTLRTIDIKELIAYSSVSHAAVYLIGAFSNTIQGIEGSIVLGLAHGFVSPGLFICAGGILYDRSSTRLITYYRGIAQIMPVFSILFFILCLGNSGTPLTLNFIGEFMSLYGAFERMPILGILNVYV
;
A
#
# COMPACT_ATOMS: atom_id res chain seq x y z
N MET A 1 -11.88 16.00 -9.28
CA MET A 1 -11.94 16.86 -8.07
C MET A 1 -10.94 18.01 -8.17
N LEU A 2 -9.64 17.74 -8.22
CA LEU A 2 -8.59 18.76 -8.31
C LEU A 2 -8.80 19.84 -9.40
N PRO A 3 -9.11 19.51 -10.67
CA PRO A 3 -9.33 20.54 -11.70
C PRO A 3 -10.75 21.14 -11.67
N LEU A 4 -11.72 20.42 -11.11
CA LEU A 4 -13.15 20.79 -11.17
C LEU A 4 -13.58 21.69 -10.00
N LEU A 5 -12.98 21.50 -8.81
CA LEU A 5 -13.33 22.19 -7.56
C LEU A 5 -12.06 22.55 -6.74
N PRO A 6 -11.17 23.41 -7.26
CA PRO A 6 -9.85 23.67 -6.67
C PRO A 6 -9.92 24.39 -5.30
N LYS A 7 -10.88 25.30 -5.12
CA LYS A 7 -11.06 25.99 -3.83
C LYS A 7 -11.57 25.05 -2.73
N ALA A 8 -12.47 24.14 -3.08
CA ALA A 8 -13.01 23.17 -2.12
C ALA A 8 -11.96 22.11 -1.76
N SER A 9 -11.16 21.64 -2.72
CA SER A 9 -10.09 20.67 -2.44
C SER A 9 -9.04 21.25 -1.51
N LEU A 10 -8.66 22.52 -1.67
CA LEU A 10 -7.73 23.22 -0.76
C LEU A 10 -8.25 23.26 0.68
N ASN A 11 -9.52 23.60 0.87
CA ASN A 11 -10.13 23.68 2.21
C ASN A 11 -10.29 22.31 2.88
N LEU A 12 -10.53 21.25 2.09
CA LEU A 12 -10.73 19.89 2.59
C LEU A 12 -9.43 19.10 2.79
N THR A 13 -8.27 19.62 2.34
CA THR A 13 -6.97 18.93 2.46
C THR A 13 -6.68 18.43 3.87
N TYR A 14 -6.96 19.24 4.89
CA TYR A 14 -6.73 18.85 6.29
C TYR A 14 -7.56 17.61 6.70
N ILE A 15 -8.85 17.60 6.36
CA ILE A 15 -9.75 16.47 6.68
C ILE A 15 -9.27 15.20 5.96
N ILE A 16 -8.87 15.33 4.70
CA ILE A 16 -8.34 14.23 3.89
C ILE A 16 -7.09 13.65 4.53
N TYR A 17 -6.18 14.49 5.01
CA TYR A 17 -4.95 14.06 5.66
C TYR A 17 -5.23 13.31 6.96
N VAL A 18 -6.12 13.85 7.82
CA VAL A 18 -6.50 13.20 9.08
C VAL A 18 -7.11 11.80 8.82
N ILE A 19 -8.03 11.70 7.86
CA ILE A 19 -8.63 10.41 7.48
C ILE A 19 -7.55 9.47 6.95
N GLY A 20 -6.70 9.95 6.03
CA GLY A 20 -5.61 9.17 5.44
C GLY A 20 -4.68 8.58 6.50
N VAL A 21 -4.21 9.41 7.43
CA VAL A 21 -3.34 8.98 8.54
C VAL A 21 -4.01 7.91 9.40
N ILE A 22 -5.26 8.13 9.79
CA ILE A 22 -6.04 7.14 10.57
C ILE A 22 -6.16 5.83 9.80
N THR A 23 -6.42 5.88 8.49
CA THR A 23 -6.54 4.69 7.66
C THR A 23 -5.23 3.93 7.52
N ILE A 24 -4.08 4.61 7.38
CA ILE A 24 -2.77 3.96 7.32
C ILE A 24 -2.54 3.18 8.62
N ILE A 25 -2.68 3.85 9.78
CA ILE A 25 -2.49 3.24 11.09
C ILE A 25 -3.44 2.06 11.30
N TYR A 26 -4.74 2.27 11.08
CA TYR A 26 -5.74 1.25 11.33
C TYR A 26 -5.59 0.03 10.41
N ALA A 27 -5.32 0.24 9.11
CA ALA A 27 -5.10 -0.84 8.17
C ALA A 27 -3.83 -1.63 8.53
N SER A 28 -2.72 -0.96 8.83
CA SER A 28 -1.47 -1.59 9.24
C SER A 28 -1.65 -2.44 10.50
N PHE A 29 -2.29 -1.93 11.55
CA PHE A 29 -2.56 -2.73 12.75
C PHE A 29 -3.52 -3.90 12.48
N SER A 30 -4.49 -3.73 11.59
CA SER A 30 -5.43 -4.79 11.22
C SER A 30 -4.72 -5.98 10.57
N THR A 31 -3.68 -5.74 9.75
CA THR A 31 -2.90 -6.83 9.11
C THR A 31 -2.22 -7.76 10.11
N LEU A 32 -1.86 -7.28 11.31
CA LEU A 32 -1.19 -8.10 12.34
C LEU A 32 -2.13 -9.15 12.96
N ARG A 33 -3.44 -8.89 12.94
CA ARG A 33 -4.45 -9.77 13.55
C ARG A 33 -5.09 -10.71 12.53
N THR A 34 -5.03 -10.40 11.23
CA THR A 34 -5.66 -11.22 10.21
C THR A 34 -5.08 -12.62 10.15
N ILE A 35 -5.96 -13.62 10.09
CA ILE A 35 -5.60 -15.04 9.93
C ILE A 35 -5.74 -15.51 8.48
N ASP A 36 -6.42 -14.73 7.63
CA ASP A 36 -6.66 -15.03 6.23
C ASP A 36 -5.70 -14.29 5.31
N ILE A 37 -5.06 -15.02 4.39
CA ILE A 37 -4.01 -14.45 3.52
C ILE A 37 -4.56 -13.42 2.53
N LYS A 38 -5.79 -13.60 2.04
CA LYS A 38 -6.44 -12.63 1.12
C LYS A 38 -6.80 -11.34 1.85
N GLU A 39 -7.23 -11.46 3.11
CA GLU A 39 -7.59 -10.32 3.94
C GLU A 39 -6.34 -9.50 4.29
N LEU A 40 -5.23 -10.18 4.60
CA LEU A 40 -3.94 -9.54 4.82
C LEU A 40 -3.50 -8.67 3.62
N ILE A 41 -3.58 -9.20 2.39
CA ILE A 41 -3.25 -8.47 1.15
C ILE A 41 -4.23 -7.31 0.90
N ALA A 42 -5.50 -7.49 1.25
CA ALA A 42 -6.51 -6.45 1.11
C ALA A 42 -6.22 -5.25 2.04
N TYR A 43 -5.95 -5.48 3.33
CA TYR A 43 -5.63 -4.38 4.25
C TYR A 43 -4.31 -3.68 3.89
N SER A 44 -3.28 -4.40 3.44
CA SER A 44 -2.07 -3.74 2.94
C SER A 44 -2.36 -2.87 1.70
N SER A 45 -3.33 -3.25 0.87
CA SER A 45 -3.73 -2.41 -0.26
C SER A 45 -4.42 -1.12 0.18
N VAL A 46 -5.19 -1.17 1.27
CA VAL A 46 -5.84 0.01 1.87
C VAL A 46 -4.81 1.00 2.44
N SER A 47 -3.71 0.51 3.05
CA SER A 47 -2.67 1.40 3.57
C SER A 47 -1.93 2.14 2.44
N HIS A 48 -1.48 1.44 1.39
CA HIS A 48 -0.88 2.08 0.21
C HIS A 48 -1.86 3.06 -0.47
N ALA A 49 -3.15 2.73 -0.48
CA ALA A 49 -4.19 3.59 -1.03
C ALA A 49 -4.33 4.92 -0.30
N ALA A 50 -4.24 4.89 1.03
CA ALA A 50 -4.22 6.09 1.82
C ALA A 50 -2.96 6.94 1.56
N VAL A 51 -1.79 6.32 1.37
CA VAL A 51 -0.53 7.06 1.09
C VAL A 51 -0.61 7.84 -0.22
N TYR A 52 -0.99 7.20 -1.34
CA TYR A 52 -1.07 7.94 -2.60
C TYR A 52 -2.18 8.99 -2.56
N LEU A 53 -3.27 8.77 -1.81
CA LEU A 53 -4.34 9.75 -1.67
C LEU A 53 -3.85 11.01 -0.94
N ILE A 54 -3.08 10.86 0.14
CA ILE A 54 -2.45 12.00 0.84
C ILE A 54 -1.45 12.71 -0.10
N GLY A 55 -0.66 11.96 -0.87
CA GLY A 55 0.27 12.49 -1.87
C GLY A 55 -0.43 13.32 -2.95
N ALA A 56 -1.52 12.81 -3.52
CA ALA A 56 -2.31 13.47 -4.56
C ALA A 56 -2.92 14.80 -4.08
N PHE A 57 -3.32 14.88 -2.80
CA PHE A 57 -3.89 16.07 -2.19
C PHE A 57 -2.85 17.00 -1.53
N SER A 58 -1.54 16.72 -1.66
CA SER A 58 -0.47 17.59 -1.17
C SER A 58 -0.34 18.92 -1.93
N ASN A 59 -0.84 18.99 -3.17
CA ASN A 59 -0.62 20.11 -4.11
C ASN A 59 0.86 20.44 -4.36
N THR A 60 1.74 19.46 -4.19
CA THR A 60 3.15 19.53 -4.60
C THR A 60 3.36 18.69 -5.84
N ILE A 61 4.29 19.10 -6.71
CA ILE A 61 4.60 18.34 -7.93
C ILE A 61 5.07 16.93 -7.56
N GLN A 62 5.97 16.83 -6.57
CA GLN A 62 6.51 15.56 -6.12
C GLN A 62 5.44 14.64 -5.52
N GLY A 63 4.52 15.16 -4.70
CA GLY A 63 3.45 14.35 -4.13
C GLY A 63 2.45 13.86 -5.18
N ILE A 64 2.14 14.66 -6.20
CA ILE A 64 1.26 14.26 -7.30
C ILE A 64 1.95 13.19 -8.17
N GLU A 65 3.19 13.39 -8.58
CA GLU A 65 3.95 12.40 -9.34
C GLU A 65 4.11 11.10 -8.55
N GLY A 66 4.47 11.20 -7.26
CA GLY A 66 4.57 10.07 -6.35
C GLY A 66 3.27 9.29 -6.25
N SER A 67 2.13 9.98 -6.15
CA SER A 67 0.82 9.32 -6.06
C SER A 67 0.46 8.54 -7.32
N ILE A 68 0.83 9.06 -8.50
CA ILE A 68 0.60 8.39 -9.77
C ILE A 68 1.51 7.16 -9.88
N VAL A 69 2.79 7.30 -9.55
CA VAL A 69 3.74 6.18 -9.55
C VAL A 69 3.29 5.09 -8.58
N LEU A 70 2.91 5.46 -7.35
CA LEU A 70 2.45 4.50 -6.34
C LEU A 70 1.16 3.80 -6.76
N GLY A 71 0.19 4.53 -7.32
CA GLY A 71 -1.06 3.95 -7.82
C GLY A 71 -0.82 2.92 -8.93
N LEU A 72 0.08 3.22 -9.88
CA LEU A 72 0.45 2.28 -10.94
C LEU A 72 1.24 1.08 -10.39
N ALA A 73 2.24 1.34 -9.56
CA ALA A 73 3.10 0.31 -8.99
C ALA A 73 2.31 -0.69 -8.13
N HIS A 74 1.47 -0.17 -7.23
CA HIS A 74 0.57 -0.97 -6.43
C HIS A 74 -0.43 -1.75 -7.30
N GLY A 75 -0.91 -1.13 -8.39
CA GLY A 75 -1.76 -1.78 -9.40
C GLY A 75 -1.12 -2.97 -10.11
N PHE A 76 0.21 -3.11 -10.12
CA PHE A 76 0.90 -4.31 -10.61
C PHE A 76 1.15 -5.32 -9.49
N VAL A 77 1.62 -4.86 -8.33
CA VAL A 77 2.06 -5.73 -7.22
C VAL A 77 0.87 -6.40 -6.53
N SER A 78 -0.21 -5.66 -6.22
CA SER A 78 -1.36 -6.19 -5.47
C SER A 78 -2.10 -7.29 -6.23
N PRO A 79 -2.44 -7.14 -7.53
CA PRO A 79 -3.01 -8.25 -8.31
C PRO A 79 -2.08 -9.47 -8.38
N GLY A 80 -0.75 -9.24 -8.47
CA GLY A 80 0.23 -10.32 -8.42
C GLY A 80 0.15 -11.13 -7.11
N LEU A 81 0.05 -10.45 -5.97
CA LEU A 81 -0.14 -11.09 -4.66
C LEU A 81 -1.49 -11.81 -4.57
N PHE A 82 -2.57 -11.21 -5.08
CA PHE A 82 -3.89 -11.86 -5.13
C PHE A 82 -3.91 -13.10 -6.02
N ILE A 83 -3.18 -13.12 -7.14
CA ILE A 83 -3.02 -14.31 -7.99
C ILE A 83 -2.26 -15.40 -7.23
N CYS A 84 -1.16 -15.04 -6.54
CA CYS A 84 -0.36 -15.99 -5.79
C CYS A 84 -1.13 -16.62 -4.62
N ALA A 85 -1.74 -15.80 -3.78
CA ALA A 85 -2.47 -16.25 -2.60
C ALA A 85 -3.84 -16.84 -2.94
N GLY A 86 -4.53 -16.23 -3.91
CA GLY A 86 -5.92 -16.49 -4.18
C GLY A 86 -6.24 -17.38 -5.35
N GLY A 87 -5.33 -17.47 -6.33
CA GLY A 87 -5.37 -18.49 -7.37
C GLY A 87 -4.49 -19.66 -6.95
N ILE A 88 -3.17 -19.48 -6.93
CA ILE A 88 -2.22 -20.59 -6.82
C ILE A 88 -2.32 -21.33 -5.48
N LEU A 89 -2.24 -20.63 -4.35
CA LEU A 89 -2.29 -21.26 -3.02
C LEU A 89 -3.68 -21.80 -2.69
N TYR A 90 -4.73 -21.03 -2.99
CA TYR A 90 -6.09 -21.45 -2.73
C TYR A 90 -6.50 -22.67 -3.57
N ASP A 91 -6.17 -22.71 -4.87
CA ASP A 91 -6.54 -23.84 -5.74
C ASP A 91 -5.86 -25.15 -5.30
N ARG A 92 -4.65 -25.06 -4.74
CA ARG A 92 -3.90 -26.24 -4.26
C ARG A 92 -4.30 -26.71 -2.87
N SER A 93 -4.60 -25.78 -1.97
CA SER A 93 -4.83 -26.09 -0.55
C SER A 93 -6.30 -26.07 -0.15
N SER A 94 -7.17 -25.46 -0.95
CA SER A 94 -8.59 -25.18 -0.64
C SER A 94 -8.80 -24.50 0.71
N THR A 95 -7.78 -23.83 1.26
CA THR A 95 -7.82 -23.06 2.51
C THR A 95 -7.27 -21.66 2.26
N ARG A 96 -7.57 -20.71 3.16
CA ARG A 96 -7.01 -19.33 3.12
C ARG A 96 -6.28 -18.96 4.41
N LEU A 97 -6.32 -19.85 5.38
CA LEU A 97 -5.82 -19.66 6.73
C LEU A 97 -4.29 -19.78 6.74
N ILE A 98 -3.61 -18.72 7.18
CA ILE A 98 -2.15 -18.62 7.23
C ILE A 98 -1.54 -19.74 8.07
N THR A 99 -2.25 -20.24 9.08
CA THR A 99 -1.79 -21.32 9.98
C THR A 99 -1.47 -22.62 9.25
N TYR A 100 -2.12 -22.89 8.10
CA TYR A 100 -1.90 -24.10 7.29
C TYR A 100 -0.74 -23.96 6.31
N TYR A 101 -0.27 -22.74 6.04
CA TYR A 101 0.82 -22.48 5.12
C TYR A 101 2.17 -22.54 5.81
N ARG A 102 2.78 -23.73 5.84
CA ARG A 102 4.15 -23.95 6.36
C ARG A 102 4.97 -24.76 5.37
N GLY A 103 6.26 -24.44 5.25
CA GLY A 103 7.21 -25.21 4.41
C GLY A 103 7.01 -25.11 2.90
N ILE A 104 6.23 -24.13 2.40
CA ILE A 104 5.92 -23.99 0.95
C ILE A 104 7.20 -23.84 0.11
N ALA A 105 8.25 -23.23 0.65
CA ALA A 105 9.54 -23.08 -0.03
C ALA A 105 10.19 -24.41 -0.43
N GLN A 106 9.96 -25.49 0.32
CA GLN A 106 10.51 -26.81 0.01
C GLN A 106 9.74 -27.50 -1.12
N ILE A 107 8.43 -27.28 -1.20
CA ILE A 107 7.54 -27.96 -2.14
C ILE A 107 7.43 -27.17 -3.46
N MET A 108 7.42 -25.84 -3.38
CA MET A 108 7.23 -24.93 -4.50
C MET A 108 8.27 -23.78 -4.47
N PRO A 109 9.56 -24.07 -4.73
CA PRO A 109 10.64 -23.09 -4.58
C PRO A 109 10.52 -21.89 -5.54
N VAL A 110 10.19 -22.14 -6.82
CA VAL A 110 10.05 -21.08 -7.83
C VAL A 110 8.90 -20.13 -7.48
N PHE A 111 7.76 -20.68 -7.05
CA PHE A 111 6.63 -19.89 -6.55
C PHE A 111 7.04 -19.05 -5.33
N SER A 112 7.77 -19.65 -4.39
CA SER A 112 8.17 -18.96 -3.15
C SER A 112 9.12 -17.80 -3.42
N ILE A 113 10.02 -17.93 -4.40
CA ILE A 113 10.90 -16.84 -4.84
C ILE A 113 10.06 -15.70 -5.45
N LEU A 114 9.14 -16.03 -6.36
CA LEU A 114 8.29 -15.02 -7.01
C LEU A 114 7.38 -14.32 -5.99
N PHE A 115 6.75 -15.08 -5.10
CA PHE A 115 5.92 -14.56 -4.03
C PHE A 115 6.71 -13.66 -3.09
N PHE A 116 7.93 -14.05 -2.73
CA PHE A 116 8.82 -13.25 -1.90
C PHE A 116 9.22 -11.93 -2.57
N ILE A 117 9.55 -11.94 -3.87
CA ILE A 117 9.85 -10.71 -4.63
C ILE A 117 8.64 -9.78 -4.66
N LEU A 118 7.42 -10.32 -4.85
CA LEU A 118 6.19 -9.53 -4.79
C LEU A 118 5.93 -8.96 -3.39
N CYS A 119 6.23 -9.72 -2.33
CA CYS A 119 6.14 -9.22 -0.95
C CYS A 119 7.14 -8.08 -0.70
N LEU A 120 8.39 -8.21 -1.17
CA LEU A 120 9.38 -7.13 -1.09
C LEU A 120 8.97 -5.90 -1.91
N GLY A 121 8.38 -6.14 -3.08
CA GLY A 121 7.73 -5.11 -3.90
C GLY A 121 6.65 -4.37 -3.13
N ASN A 122 5.79 -5.11 -2.45
CA ASN A 122 4.69 -4.54 -1.69
C ASN A 122 5.17 -3.77 -0.46
N SER A 123 6.19 -4.23 0.26
CA SER A 123 6.71 -3.56 1.45
C SER A 123 7.53 -2.29 1.16
N GLY A 124 7.57 -1.81 -0.09
CA GLY A 124 8.31 -0.61 -0.44
C GLY A 124 9.82 -0.77 -0.28
N THR A 125 10.39 -1.93 -0.58
CA THR A 125 11.86 -2.09 -0.52
C THR A 125 12.58 -1.17 -1.52
N PRO A 126 13.78 -0.65 -1.20
CA PRO A 126 14.55 0.14 -2.14
C PRO A 126 14.77 -0.65 -3.44
N LEU A 127 14.79 0.04 -4.58
CA LEU A 127 14.76 -0.50 -5.95
C LEU A 127 13.38 -0.94 -6.48
N THR A 128 12.30 -0.76 -5.71
CA THR A 128 10.93 -1.03 -6.17
C THR A 128 10.20 0.26 -6.56
N LEU A 129 9.22 0.14 -7.47
CA LEU A 129 8.39 1.29 -7.87
C LEU A 129 7.50 1.79 -6.71
N ASN A 130 7.05 0.89 -5.83
CA ASN A 130 6.29 1.26 -4.64
C ASN A 130 7.12 2.19 -3.74
N PHE A 131 8.39 1.87 -3.50
CA PHE A 131 9.27 2.73 -2.71
C PHE A 131 9.37 4.14 -3.26
N ILE A 132 9.58 4.28 -4.58
CA ILE A 132 9.70 5.58 -5.24
C ILE A 132 8.40 6.38 -5.06
N GLY A 133 7.26 5.74 -5.31
CA GLY A 133 5.95 6.37 -5.18
C GLY A 133 5.60 6.77 -3.75
N GLU A 134 5.88 5.91 -2.78
CA GLU A 134 5.67 6.18 -1.35
C GLU A 134 6.55 7.32 -0.87
N PHE A 135 7.84 7.27 -1.19
CA PHE A 135 8.80 8.29 -0.77
C PHE A 135 8.41 9.68 -1.31
N MET A 136 8.08 9.78 -2.60
CA MET A 136 7.66 11.05 -3.21
C MET A 136 6.30 11.54 -2.64
N SER A 137 5.36 10.62 -2.39
CA SER A 137 4.06 10.96 -1.80
C SER A 137 4.19 11.49 -0.38
N LEU A 138 5.03 10.84 0.44
CA LEU A 138 5.31 11.25 1.81
C LEU A 138 6.09 12.56 1.86
N TYR A 139 7.03 12.77 0.95
CA TYR A 139 7.75 14.04 0.83
C TYR A 139 6.78 15.20 0.55
N GLY A 140 5.87 15.02 -0.42
CA GLY A 140 4.85 16.04 -0.72
C GLY A 140 3.92 16.30 0.47
N ALA A 141 3.56 15.24 1.20
CA ALA A 141 2.75 15.37 2.41
C ALA A 141 3.46 16.15 3.52
N PHE A 142 4.76 15.90 3.70
CA PHE A 142 5.59 16.60 4.67
C PHE A 142 5.76 18.08 4.34
N GLU A 143 5.98 18.41 3.06
CA GLU A 143 6.09 19.80 2.60
C GLU A 143 4.78 20.58 2.85
N ARG A 144 3.62 19.92 2.69
CA ARG A 144 2.31 20.56 2.89
C ARG A 144 1.92 20.70 4.36
N MET A 145 2.09 19.65 5.15
CA MET A 145 1.77 19.63 6.59
C MET A 145 2.79 18.78 7.36
N PRO A 146 3.83 19.39 7.95
CA PRO A 146 4.95 18.65 8.52
C PRO A 146 4.54 17.74 9.69
N ILE A 147 3.60 18.16 10.55
CA ILE A 147 3.16 17.36 11.71
C ILE A 147 2.45 16.07 11.26
N LEU A 148 1.55 16.15 10.28
CA LEU A 148 0.83 14.98 9.75
C LEU A 148 1.73 14.15 8.83
N GLY A 149 2.65 14.78 8.11
CA GLY A 149 3.66 14.10 7.30
C GLY A 149 4.61 13.25 8.14
N ILE A 150 5.10 13.76 9.27
CA ILE A 150 5.94 13.02 10.22
C ILE A 150 5.23 11.75 10.71
N LEU A 151 3.95 11.86 11.07
CA LEU A 151 3.21 10.71 11.59
C LEU A 151 3.07 9.58 10.55
N ASN A 152 3.00 9.93 9.26
CA ASN A 152 2.93 8.95 8.17
C ASN A 152 4.27 8.27 7.86
N VAL A 153 5.41 8.87 8.22
CA VAL A 153 6.74 8.27 7.99
C VAL A 153 7.05 7.16 9.01
N TYR A 154 6.40 7.18 10.18
CA TYR A 154 6.66 6.23 11.27
C TYR A 154 5.74 5.00 11.29
N VAL A 155 4.86 4.85 10.30
CA VAL A 155 3.89 3.75 10.21
C VAL A 155 4.15 2.93 8.97
#